data_AF-A0A087HML9-F1
#
_entry.id   AF-A0A087HML9-F1
#
_cell.length_a   1.000
_cell.length_b   1.000
_cell.length_c   1.000
_cell.angle_alpha   90.00
_cell.angle_beta   90.00
_cell.angle_gamma   90.00
#
_symmetry.space_group_name_H-M   'P 1'
#
loop_
_entity.id
_entity.type
_entity.pdbx_description
1 polymer ?
#
loop_
_entity_poly.entity_id
_entity_poly.type
_entity_poly.pdbx_seq_one_letter_code
_entity_poly.pdbx_strand_id
1 'polypeptide(L)' 'MTTQASEVRRVKLGSQGLEVSAQGLGCMGLSIFDGTTKVESDLVALIHYAISSGITFLDTSDVYQRVSHRKG' A
#
# COMPACT_ATOMS: atom_id res chain seq x y z
N MET A 1 -12.38 3.73 21.63
CA MET A 1 -10.99 3.31 21.89
C MET A 1 -10.12 3.90 20.79
N THR A 2 -9.34 4.93 21.10
CA THR A 2 -8.35 5.48 20.15
C THR A 2 -7.10 4.61 20.25
N THR A 3 -6.86 3.78 19.23
CA THR A 3 -5.60 3.05 19.11
C THR A 3 -4.49 4.08 18.92
N GLN A 4 -3.57 4.17 19.88
CA GLN A 4 -2.29 4.86 19.69
C GLN A 4 -1.58 4.14 18.55
N ALA A 5 -1.47 4.79 17.38
CA ALA A 5 -0.65 4.26 16.30
C ALA A 5 0.79 4.22 16.82
N SER A 6 1.34 3.03 17.03
CA SER A 6 2.76 2.88 17.33
C SER A 6 3.54 3.56 16.21
N GLU A 7 4.39 4.52 16.56
CA GLU A 7 5.24 5.20 15.58
C GLU A 7 6.04 4.17 14.79
N VAL A 8 5.79 4.06 13.49
CA VAL A 8 6.50 3.11 12.64
C VAL A 8 7.95 3.57 12.54
N ARG A 9 8.87 2.76 13.07
CA ARG A 9 10.30 3.03 13.01
C ARG A 9 10.73 3.42 11.59
N ARG A 10 11.59 4.42 11.48
CA ARG A 10 12.18 4.87 10.22
C ARG A 10 13.56 4.24 9.98
N VAL A 11 13.91 3.99 8.72
CA VAL A 11 15.18 3.40 8.29
C VAL A 11 15.72 4.09 7.04
N LYS A 12 17.04 4.15 6.88
CA LYS A 12 17.69 4.63 5.66
C LYS A 12 17.51 3.58 4.54
N LEU A 13 17.12 4.02 3.36
CA LEU A 13 17.01 3.19 2.16
C LEU A 13 18.20 3.44 1.26
N GLY A 14 19.16 2.52 1.29
CA GLY A 14 20.41 2.65 0.53
C GLY A 14 21.29 3.80 1.03
N SER A 15 22.16 4.30 0.16
CA SER A 15 23.11 5.38 0.46
C SER A 15 22.71 6.73 -0.15
N GLN A 16 21.60 6.80 -0.88
CA GLN A 16 21.14 8.02 -1.57
C GLN A 16 20.43 9.04 -0.68
N GLY A 17 20.44 8.86 0.65
CA GLY A 17 19.82 9.79 1.59
C GLY A 17 18.30 9.64 1.74
N LEU A 18 17.69 8.60 1.17
CA LEU A 18 16.28 8.30 1.38
C LEU A 18 16.06 7.69 2.77
N GLU A 19 14.95 8.07 3.40
CA GLU A 19 14.50 7.51 4.66
C GLU A 19 13.02 7.12 4.55
N VAL A 20 12.70 5.90 4.97
CA VAL A 20 11.39 5.29 4.82
C VAL A 20 10.94 4.62 6.11
N SER A 21 9.66 4.32 6.24
CA SER A 21 9.16 3.42 7.28
C SER A 21 9.78 2.02 7.14
N ALA A 22 10.13 1.39 8.26
CA ALA A 22 10.69 0.03 8.30
C ALA A 22 9.70 -1.02 7.78
N GLN A 23 8.40 -0.74 7.90
CA GLN A 23 7.32 -1.49 7.26
C GLN A 23 6.86 -0.74 5.99
N GLY A 24 6.57 -1.48 4.92
CA GLY A 24 5.96 -0.94 3.70
C GLY A 24 4.58 -1.54 3.42
N LEU A 25 3.83 -0.92 2.52
CA LEU A 25 2.58 -1.48 1.96
C LEU A 25 2.87 -2.07 0.58
N GLY A 26 2.68 -3.39 0.43
CA GLY A 26 2.73 -4.06 -0.87
C GLY A 26 1.40 -3.93 -1.63
N CYS A 27 1.45 -3.38 -2.84
CA CYS A 27 0.24 -3.09 -3.62
C CYS A 27 -0.27 -4.28 -4.45
N MET A 28 0.41 -5.43 -4.45
CA MET A 28 -0.03 -6.66 -5.14
C MET A 28 -1.47 -7.06 -4.73
N GLY A 29 -1.80 -6.99 -3.45
CA GLY A 29 -3.13 -7.33 -2.94
C GLY A 29 -4.24 -6.37 -3.37
N LEU A 30 -3.89 -5.17 -3.87
CA LEU A 30 -4.87 -4.19 -4.38
C LEU A 30 -5.34 -4.56 -5.79
N SER A 31 -4.56 -5.36 -6.52
CA SER A 31 -4.82 -5.73 -7.91
C SER A 31 -5.17 -7.20 -8.14
N ILE A 32 -4.81 -8.09 -7.21
CA ILE A 32 -5.22 -9.50 -7.27
C ILE A 32 -6.74 -9.61 -7.16
N PHE A 33 -7.33 -10.17 -8.20
CA PHE A 33 -8.74 -10.48 -8.33
C PHE A 33 -8.96 -11.91 -7.82
N ASP A 34 -9.37 -12.06 -6.57
CA ASP A 34 -9.74 -13.35 -5.97
C ASP A 34 -11.21 -13.73 -6.24
N GLY A 35 -11.88 -13.02 -7.17
CA GLY A 35 -13.30 -13.18 -7.47
C GLY A 35 -14.20 -12.27 -6.62
N THR A 36 -13.66 -11.64 -5.57
CA THR A 36 -14.34 -10.56 -4.85
C THR A 36 -13.97 -9.23 -5.47
N THR A 37 -14.95 -8.52 -6.05
CA THR A 37 -14.74 -7.15 -6.51
C THR A 37 -14.48 -6.28 -5.29
N LYS A 38 -13.21 -5.91 -5.06
CA LYS A 38 -12.86 -4.89 -4.07
C LYS A 38 -13.41 -3.55 -4.57
N VAL A 39 -14.14 -2.85 -3.71
CA VAL A 39 -14.64 -1.51 -4.03
C VAL A 39 -13.45 -0.56 -4.05
N GLU A 40 -13.34 0.27 -5.08
CA GLU A 40 -12.22 1.21 -5.23
C GLU A 40 -12.04 2.11 -4.00
N SER A 41 -13.14 2.52 -3.37
CA SER A 41 -13.13 3.30 -2.12
C SER A 41 -12.40 2.60 -0.98
N ASP A 42 -12.52 1.28 -0.86
CA ASP A 42 -11.91 0.52 0.22
C ASP A 42 -10.39 0.39 0.00
N LEU A 43 -9.97 0.25 -1.26
CA LEU A 43 -8.56 0.24 -1.63
C LEU A 43 -7.90 1.60 -1.36
N VAL A 44 -8.60 2.68 -1.72
CA VAL A 44 -8.17 4.06 -1.43
C VAL A 44 -8.08 4.29 0.07
N ALA A 45 -9.10 3.87 0.83
CA ALA A 45 -9.11 3.97 2.29
C ALA A 45 -7.96 3.20 2.94
N LEU A 46 -7.60 2.02 2.42
CA LEU A 46 -6.47 1.23 2.91
C LEU A 46 -5.13 1.96 2.71
N ILE A 47 -4.91 2.58 1.55
CA ILE A 47 -3.69 3.37 1.29
C ILE A 47 -3.63 4.55 2.27
N HIS A 48 -4.73 5.28 2.44
CA HIS A 48 -4.80 6.39 3.40
C HIS A 48 -4.52 5.93 4.83
N TYR A 49 -5.12 4.81 5.25
CA TYR A 49 -4.87 4.24 6.57
C TYR A 49 -3.39 3.90 6.78
N ALA A 50 -2.73 3.29 5.79
CA ALA A 50 -1.31 2.96 5.88
C ALA A 50 -0.47 4.25 6.07
N ILE A 51 -0.73 5.28 5.27
CA ILE A 51 -0.04 6.58 5.37
C ILE A 51 -0.29 7.23 6.73
N SER A 52 -1.55 7.30 7.18
CA SER A 52 -1.91 7.84 8.49
C SER A 52 -1.32 7.04 9.66
N SER A 53 -0.98 5.77 9.44
CA SER A 53 -0.30 4.91 10.43
C SER A 53 1.22 5.04 10.40
N GLY A 54 1.79 5.93 9.58
CA GLY A 54 3.24 6.18 9.50
C GLY A 54 3.98 5.36 8.44
N ILE A 55 3.27 4.66 7.54
CA ILE A 55 3.90 4.00 6.38
C ILE A 55 4.24 5.05 5.33
N THR A 56 5.48 5.02 4.85
CA THR A 56 5.98 5.91 3.79
C THR A 56 6.69 5.16 2.66
N PHE A 57 6.55 3.83 2.61
CA PHE A 57 7.13 2.99 1.57
C PHE A 57 6.04 2.14 0.93
N LEU A 58 5.81 2.36 -0.37
CA LEU A 58 4.82 1.63 -1.16
C LEU A 58 5.56 0.80 -2.21
N ASP A 59 5.27 -0.50 -2.25
CA ASP A 59 5.83 -1.43 -3.24
C ASP A 59 4.79 -1.69 -4.35
N THR A 60 5.21 -1.48 -5.61
CA THR A 60 4.34 -1.65 -6.78
C THR A 60 5.12 -2.23 -7.97
N SER A 61 4.41 -2.76 -8.96
CA SER A 61 4.98 -3.36 -10.17
C SER A 61 3.97 -3.33 -11.31
N ASP A 62 4.46 -3.35 -12.55
CA ASP A 62 3.63 -3.54 -13.75
C ASP A 62 2.89 -4.89 -13.74
N VAL A 63 3.44 -5.90 -13.08
CA VAL A 63 2.76 -7.20 -12.92
C VAL A 63 1.52 -7.05 -12.02
N TYR A 64 1.49 -6.05 -11.13
CA TYR A 64 0.37 -5.76 -10.25
C TYR A 64 -0.68 -4.87 -10.94
N GLN A 65 -0.66 -4.74 -12.26
CA GLN A 65 -1.71 -4.01 -12.98
C GLN A 65 -3.05 -4.74 -12.87
N ARG A 66 -4.13 -3.96 -12.76
CA ARG A 66 -5.49 -4.49 -12.80
C ARG A 66 -5.82 -4.86 -14.24
N VAL A 67 -5.88 -6.15 -14.56
CA VAL A 67 -6.40 -6.63 -15.84
C VAL A 67 -7.91 -6.39 -15.90
N SER A 68 -8.31 -5.20 -16.34
CA SER A 68 -9.68 -4.97 -16.76
C SER A 68 -9.93 -5.84 -17.98
N HIS A 69 -10.80 -6.85 -17.85
CA HIS A 69 -11.41 -7.48 -19.02
C HIS A 69 -12.21 -6.38 -19.73
N ARG A 70 -11.63 -5.71 -20.74
CA ARG A 70 -12.41 -4.96 -21.71
C ARG A 70 -13.25 -6.00 -22.46
N LYS A 71 -14.49 -6.21 -22.02
CA LYS A 71 -15.51 -6.75 -22.91
C LYS A 71 -15.72 -5.69 -24.00
N GLY A 72 -15.28 -6.02 -25.21
CA GLY A 72 -15.75 -5.35 -26.42
C GLY A 72 -17.24 -5.59 -26.63
#